data_AF-A0A6B3HQB2-F1
#
_entry.id   AF-A0A6B3HQB2-F1
#
_cell.length_a   1.000
_cell.length_b   1.000
_cell.length_c   1.000
_cell.angle_alpha   90.00
_cell.angle_beta   90.00
_cell.angle_gamma   90.00
#
_symmetry.space_group_name_H-M   'P 1'
#
loop_
_entity.id
_entity.type
_entity.pdbx_description
1 polymer ?
#
loop_
_entity_poly.entity_id
_entity_poly.type
_entity_poly.pdbx_seq_one_letter_code
_entity_poly.pdbx_strand_id
1 'polypeptide(L)' 'HTHQFQVWLPYGAEVLDEASLRQAEETGVTLFRRWGSAAGAAGLPPGVSVTEVTVSGAGLEWSAQDVREAVGVFVGLLA' A
#
# COMPACT_ATOMS: atom_id res chain seq x y z
N HIS A 1 19.67 7.92 0.72
CA HIS A 1 18.83 7.85 1.92
C HIS A 1 17.64 6.96 1.61
N THR A 2 17.33 5.99 2.47
CA THR A 2 16.12 5.17 2.35
C THR A 2 15.11 5.71 3.34
N HIS A 3 13.93 6.09 2.88
CA HIS A 3 12.85 6.54 3.76
C HIS A 3 11.86 5.40 3.96
N GLN A 4 11.47 5.15 5.21
CA GLN A 4 10.52 4.09 5.57
C GLN A 4 9.33 4.73 6.26
N PHE A 5 8.13 4.43 5.75
CA PHE A 5 6.88 4.94 6.26
C PHE A 5 5.97 3.78 6.59
N GLN A 6 5.12 3.95 7.59
CA GLN A 6 4.01 3.04 7.82
C GLN A 6 2.72 3.72 7.37
N VAL A 7 1.86 2.96 6.69
CA VAL A 7 0.56 3.39 6.21
C VAL A 7 -0.49 2.47 6.81
N TRP A 8 -1.49 3.07 7.46
CA TRP A 8 -2.62 2.36 8.06
C TRP A 8 -3.90 2.71 7.31
N LEU A 9 -4.67 1.70 6.95
CA LEU A 9 -5.95 1.88 6.25
C LEU A 9 -7.06 1.10 6.96
N PRO A 10 -8.30 1.63 6.98
CA PRO A 10 -9.45 1.02 7.64
C PRO A 10 -10.09 -0.08 6.78
N TYR A 11 -9.28 -1.03 6.33
CA TYR A 11 -9.73 -2.20 5.57
C TYR A 11 -9.05 -3.47 6.07
N GLY A 12 -9.70 -4.61 5.85
CA GLY A 12 -9.08 -5.93 6.02
C GLY A 12 -7.89 -6.11 5.07
N ALA A 13 -6.89 -6.87 5.51
CA ALA A 13 -5.65 -7.05 4.75
C ALA A 13 -5.93 -7.73 3.39
N GLU A 14 -6.91 -8.63 3.33
CA GLU A 14 -7.28 -9.33 2.10
C GLU A 14 -7.77 -8.38 1.00
N VAL A 15 -8.62 -7.40 1.34
CA VAL A 15 -9.12 -6.39 0.38
C VAL A 15 -7.98 -5.52 -0.13
N LEU A 16 -7.07 -5.15 0.76
CA LEU A 16 -5.93 -4.31 0.42
C LEU A 16 -4.87 -5.07 -0.41
N ASP A 17 -4.63 -6.35 -0.12
CA ASP A 17 -3.76 -7.22 -0.91
C ASP A 17 -4.36 -7.44 -2.30
N GLU A 18 -5.67 -7.65 -2.43
CA GLU A 18 -6.35 -7.78 -3.73
C GLU A 18 -6.19 -6.50 -4.57
N ALA A 19 -6.45 -5.33 -4.00
CA ALA A 19 -6.27 -4.06 -4.71
C ALA A 19 -4.81 -3.81 -5.10
N SER A 20 -3.85 -4.22 -4.25
CA SER A 20 -2.42 -4.13 -4.55
C SER A 20 -2.02 -5.04 -5.72
N LEU A 21 -2.54 -6.27 -5.75
CA LEU A 21 -2.30 -7.23 -6.82
C LEU A 21 -2.92 -6.74 -8.14
N ARG A 22 -4.18 -6.33 -8.11
CA ARG A 22 -4.87 -5.81 -9.30
C ARG A 22 -4.18 -4.58 -9.87
N GLN A 23 -3.74 -3.65 -9.03
CA GLN A 23 -2.96 -2.50 -9.49
C GLN A 23 -1.69 -2.96 -10.22
N ALA A 24 -0.95 -3.91 -9.65
CA ALA A 24 0.27 -4.43 -10.25
C ALA A 24 0.01 -5.10 -11.60
N GLU A 25 -1.08 -5.86 -11.73
CA GLU A 25 -1.48 -6.51 -12.98
C GLU A 25 -1.94 -5.50 -14.04
N GLU A 26 -2.75 -4.51 -13.65
CA GLU A 26 -3.35 -3.54 -14.57
C GLU A 26 -2.36 -2.47 -15.04
N THR A 27 -1.38 -2.11 -14.19
CA THR A 27 -0.50 -0.95 -14.45
C THR A 27 1.00 -1.27 -14.45
N GLY A 28 1.40 -2.45 -13.99
CA GLY A 28 2.82 -2.78 -13.76
C GLY A 28 3.43 -2.05 -12.56
N VAL A 29 2.62 -1.33 -11.77
CA VAL A 29 3.07 -0.55 -10.61
C VAL A 29 2.61 -1.23 -9.33
N THR A 30 3.52 -1.33 -8.34
CA THR A 30 3.19 -1.85 -7.00
C THR A 30 3.62 -0.86 -5.94
N LEU A 31 2.68 -0.02 -5.49
CA LEU A 31 2.95 0.98 -4.46
C LEU A 31 2.92 0.37 -3.04
N PHE A 32 1.93 -0.48 -2.77
CA PHE A 32 1.82 -1.24 -1.52
C PHE A 32 2.03 -2.72 -1.84
N ARG A 33 2.89 -3.41 -1.07
CA ARG A 33 3.31 -4.79 -1.39
C ARG A 33 2.66 -5.86 -0.53
N ARG A 34 2.48 -5.61 0.75
CA ARG A 34 1.98 -6.62 1.69
C ARG A 34 1.35 -5.94 2.89
N TRP A 35 0.12 -6.34 3.19
CA TRP A 35 -0.60 -5.84 4.35
C TRP A 35 -0.50 -6.79 5.54
N GLY A 36 -0.26 -6.22 6.71
CA GLY A 36 -0.34 -6.91 8.01
C GLY A 36 -1.71 -6.68 8.64
N SER A 37 -2.35 -7.74 9.11
CA SER A 37 -3.64 -7.68 9.80
C SER A 37 -3.49 -7.63 11.33
N ALA A 38 -4.56 -7.22 12.02
CA ALA A 38 -4.64 -7.18 13.49
C ALA A 38 -4.36 -8.53 14.19
N ALA A 39 -4.41 -9.66 13.47
CA ALA A 39 -4.04 -10.96 14.01
C ALA A 39 -2.52 -11.14 14.19
N GLY A 40 -1.69 -10.35 13.49
CA GLY A 40 -0.22 -10.44 13.54
C GLY A 40 0.48 -9.31 14.30
N ALA A 41 -0.20 -8.20 14.57
CA ALA A 41 0.33 -7.07 15.33
C ALA A 41 -0.58 -6.79 16.52
N ALA A 42 -0.16 -7.22 17.72
CA ALA A 42 -0.86 -6.93 18.96
C ALA A 42 -1.10 -5.41 19.08
N GLY A 43 -2.36 -4.98 19.05
CA GLY A 43 -2.75 -3.58 19.26
C GLY A 43 -3.35 -2.85 18.05
N LEU A 44 -3.51 -3.47 16.88
CA LEU A 44 -4.27 -2.85 15.79
C LEU A 44 -5.78 -2.93 16.05
N PRO A 45 -6.56 -1.85 15.83
CA PRO A 45 -8.01 -1.91 15.87
C PRO A 45 -8.56 -2.94 14.85
N PRO A 46 -9.67 -3.64 15.17
CA PRO A 46 -10.32 -4.52 14.21
C PRO A 46 -10.67 -3.77 12.91
N GLY A 47 -10.42 -4.40 11.77
CA GLY A 47 -10.66 -3.79 10.46
C GLY A 47 -9.62 -2.76 10.03
N VAL A 48 -8.51 -2.61 10.76
CA VAL A 48 -7.36 -1.79 10.33
C VAL A 48 -6.19 -2.69 9.99
N SER A 49 -5.54 -2.39 8.87
CA SER A 49 -4.32 -3.07 8.42
C SER A 49 -3.20 -2.07 8.18
N VAL A 50 -1.95 -2.55 8.22
CA VAL A 50 -0.75 -1.73 8.08
C VAL A 50 0.19 -2.30 7.01
N THR A 51 0.82 -1.43 6.23
CA THR A 51 1.96 -1.77 5.36
C THR A 51 3.13 -0.84 5.65
N GLU A 52 4.34 -1.36 5.54
CA GLU A 52 5.54 -0.53 5.44
C GLU A 52 5.82 -0.19 3.97
N VAL A 53 6.19 1.06 3.71
CA VAL A 53 6.58 1.57 2.41
C VAL A 53 8.03 2.05 2.50
N THR A 54 8.90 1.40 1.75
CA THR A 54 10.32 1.73 1.68
C THR A 54 10.62 2.46 0.38
N VAL A 55 10.93 3.75 0.45
CA VAL A 55 11.42 4.54 -0.68
C VAL A 55 12.94 4.33 -0.78
N SER A 56 13.33 3.44 -1.68
CA SER A 56 14.72 3.19 -2.09
C SER A 56 15.07 4.01 -3.35
N GLY A 57 16.25 3.78 -3.95
CA GLY A 57 16.74 4.57 -5.09
C GLY A 57 15.73 4.74 -6.23
N ALA A 58 15.06 3.66 -6.65
CA ALA A 58 14.04 3.74 -7.71
C ALA A 58 12.83 4.60 -7.33
N GLY A 59 12.48 4.66 -6.05
CA GLY A 59 11.38 5.52 -5.57
C GLY A 59 11.73 7.01 -5.57
N LEU A 60 13.01 7.38 -5.70
CA LEU A 60 13.43 8.79 -5.82
C LEU A 60 13.22 9.34 -7.23
N GLU A 61 12.96 8.48 -8.22
CA GLU A 61 12.66 8.89 -9.60
C GLU A 61 11.20 9.32 -9.77
N TRP A 62 10.33 8.97 -8.83
CA TRP A 62 8.91 9.28 -8.88
C TRP A 62 8.64 10.73 -8.49
N SER A 63 7.87 11.41 -9.33
CA SER A 63 7.31 12.71 -8.99
C SER A 63 6.17 12.58 -7.97
N ALA A 64 5.82 13.71 -7.34
CA ALA A 64 4.64 13.76 -6.49
C ALA A 64 3.33 13.44 -7.24
N GLN A 65 3.30 13.60 -8.57
CA GLN A 65 2.15 13.24 -9.39
C GLN A 65 2.08 11.71 -9.57
N ASP A 66 3.19 11.05 -9.88
CA ASP A 66 3.25 9.60 -10.04
C ASP A 66 2.76 8.88 -8.77
N VAL A 67 3.16 9.38 -7.59
CA VAL A 67 2.67 8.86 -6.31
C VAL A 67 1.15 9.06 -6.16
N ARG A 68 0.62 10.23 -6.51
CA ARG A 68 -0.82 10.51 -6.40
C ARG A 68 -1.63 9.64 -7.35
N GLU A 69 -1.17 9.46 -8.58
CA GLU A 69 -1.83 8.61 -9.57
C GLU A 69 -1.83 7.14 -9.12
N ALA A 70 -0.69 6.63 -8.64
CA ALA A 70 -0.62 5.28 -8.10
C ALA A 70 -1.55 5.08 -6.87
N VAL A 71 -1.62 6.06 -5.96
CA VAL A 71 -2.59 6.00 -4.85
C VAL A 71 -4.03 6.05 -5.36
N GLY A 72 -4.32 6.89 -6.35
CA GLY A 72 -5.65 7.03 -6.93
C GLY A 72 -6.16 5.73 -7.57
N VAL A 73 -5.30 5.07 -8.36
CA VAL A 73 -5.60 3.75 -8.95
C VAL A 73 -5.84 2.73 -7.85
N PHE A 74 -4.94 2.64 -6.86
CA PHE A 74 -5.08 1.71 -5.74
C PHE A 74 -6.42 1.88 -5.01
N VAL A 75 -6.78 3.12 -4.65
CA VAL A 75 -8.04 3.41 -3.94
C VAL A 75 -9.26 3.11 -4.81
N GLY A 76 -9.18 3.35 -6.12
CA GLY A 76 -10.26 3.01 -7.05
C GLY A 76 -10.51 1.50 -7.20
N LEU A 77 -9.57 0.67 -6.78
CA LEU A 77 -9.66 -0.79 -6.79
C LEU A 77 -10.12 -1.40 -5.46
N LEU A 78 -10.36 -0.58 -4.43
CA LEU A 78 -10.92 -1.04 -3.16
C LEU A 78 -12.43 -1.30 -3.32
N ALA A 79 -12.87 -2.49 -2.93
CA ALA A 79 -14.27 -2.93 -2.96
C ALA A 79 -14.95 -2.82 -1.59
#